data_AF-A0A2K3JDG6-F1
#
_entry.id   AF-A0A2K3JDG6-F1
#
_cell.length_a   1.000
_cell.length_b   1.000
_cell.length_c   1.000
_cell.angle_alpha   90.00
_cell.angle_beta   90.00
_cell.angle_gamma   90.00
#
_symmetry.space_group_name_H-M   'P 1'
#
loop_
_entity.id
_entity.type
_entity.pdbx_description
1 polymer ?
#
loop_
_entity_poly.entity_id
_entity_poly.type
_entity_poly.pdbx_seq_one_letter_code
_entity_poly.pdbx_strand_id
1 'polypeptide(L)'
;MNLEKIRKDITESFKKCALGRRQLRKSVIDSMNAGMTKEDILLFSNELGRDYDQQDVSLCSITAIGQALRHEDKYGKVKPGKLSPQENEKIKNKLKKSFGICSLARKELRKCIINALNSGLSKEEILALTDDIVGGLGKNEVSACAIVAVDEVLRYQETVRAKPLDIVKERKLERGDI
;
A
#
# COMPACT_ATOMS: atom_id res chain seq x y z
N MET A 1 16.45 -0.93 22.21
CA MET A 1 16.20 -0.19 20.95
C MET A 1 15.21 0.93 21.25
N ASN A 2 15.39 2.12 20.68
CA ASN A 2 14.61 3.31 21.04
C ASN A 2 13.23 3.32 20.34
N LEU A 3 12.14 3.27 21.12
CA LEU A 3 10.75 3.34 20.65
C LEU A 3 10.47 4.59 19.79
N GLU A 4 11.10 5.73 20.10
CA GLU A 4 10.96 6.96 19.32
C GLU A 4 11.50 6.80 17.90
N LYS A 5 12.59 6.04 17.73
CA LYS A 5 13.18 5.76 16.42
C LYS A 5 12.22 4.94 15.57
N ILE A 6 11.61 3.90 16.14
CA ILE A 6 10.66 3.03 15.43
C ILE A 6 9.39 3.81 15.05
N ARG A 7 8.86 4.60 15.99
CA ARG A 7 7.72 5.49 15.72
C ARG A 7 8.04 6.45 14.56
N LYS A 8 9.24 7.03 14.54
CA LYS A 8 9.70 7.91 13.46
C LYS A 8 9.80 7.17 12.13
N ASP A 9 10.39 5.99 12.12
CA ASP A 9 10.58 5.17 10.91
C ASP A 9 9.24 4.70 10.32
N ILE A 10 8.31 4.27 11.17
CA ILE A 10 6.94 3.91 10.77
C ILE A 10 6.24 5.14 10.19
N THR A 11 6.26 6.27 10.92
CA THR A 11 5.62 7.52 10.48
C THR A 11 6.15 7.98 9.12
N GLU A 12 7.46 7.91 8.91
CA GLU A 12 8.08 8.28 7.63
C GLU A 12 7.67 7.33 6.50
N SER A 13 7.61 6.03 6.79
CA SER A 13 7.13 5.03 5.83
C SER A 13 5.66 5.25 5.44
N PHE A 14 4.82 5.63 6.40
CA PHE A 14 3.44 6.04 6.14
C PHE A 14 3.35 7.28 5.26
N LYS A 15 4.15 8.31 5.53
CA LYS A 15 4.21 9.52 4.70
C LYS A 15 4.63 9.21 3.26
N LYS A 16 5.65 8.37 3.07
CA LYS A 16 6.07 7.90 1.74
C LYS A 16 4.97 7.12 1.03
N CYS A 17 4.29 6.22 1.74
CA CYS A 17 3.16 5.48 1.19
C CYS A 17 2.02 6.42 0.75
N ALA A 18 1.65 7.39 1.58
CA ALA A 18 0.65 8.39 1.25
C ALA A 18 1.05 9.24 0.03
N LEU A 19 2.33 9.66 -0.03
CA LEU A 19 2.87 10.42 -1.15
C LEU A 19 2.82 9.64 -2.46
N GLY A 20 3.25 8.37 -2.46
CA GLY A 20 3.19 7.49 -3.64
C GLY A 20 1.77 7.33 -4.16
N ARG A 21 0.79 7.17 -3.25
CA ARG A 21 -0.65 7.13 -3.62
C ARG A 21 -1.12 8.46 -4.21
N ARG A 22 -0.73 9.59 -3.64
CA ARG A 22 -1.10 10.92 -4.14
C ARG A 22 -0.55 11.14 -5.55
N GLN A 23 0.71 10.76 -5.79
CA GLN A 23 1.34 10.84 -7.11
C GLN A 23 0.61 9.95 -8.14
N LEU A 24 0.25 8.73 -7.75
CA LEU A 24 -0.54 7.83 -8.61
C LEU A 24 -1.90 8.42 -8.97
N ARG A 25 -2.65 8.93 -7.98
CA ARG A 25 -3.94 9.58 -8.24
C ARG A 25 -3.82 10.76 -9.21
N LYS A 26 -2.80 11.60 -9.00
CA LYS A 26 -2.52 12.73 -9.90
C LYS A 26 -2.22 12.22 -11.31
N SER A 27 -1.39 11.19 -11.45
CA SER A 27 -1.04 10.61 -12.75
C SER A 27 -2.26 10.03 -13.48
N VAL A 28 -3.21 9.42 -12.75
CA VAL A 28 -4.48 8.97 -13.34
C VAL A 28 -5.30 10.15 -13.85
N ILE A 29 -5.46 11.19 -13.05
CA ILE A 29 -6.19 12.41 -13.47
C ILE A 29 -5.53 13.03 -14.70
N ASP A 30 -4.21 13.19 -14.70
CA ASP A 30 -3.45 13.77 -15.81
C ASP A 30 -3.60 12.92 -17.08
N SER A 31 -3.60 11.58 -16.94
CA SER A 31 -3.80 10.65 -18.05
C SER A 31 -5.21 10.73 -18.62
N MET A 32 -6.22 10.83 -17.76
CA MET A 32 -7.62 10.97 -18.19
C MET A 32 -7.91 12.32 -18.82
N ASN A 33 -7.33 13.39 -18.29
CA ASN A 33 -7.39 14.72 -18.91
C ASN A 33 -6.71 14.75 -20.29
N ALA A 34 -5.69 13.89 -20.50
CA ALA A 34 -5.04 13.72 -21.79
C ALA A 34 -5.84 12.82 -22.78
N GLY A 35 -6.94 12.21 -22.33
CA GLY A 35 -7.85 11.44 -23.19
C GLY A 35 -7.79 9.93 -23.01
N MET A 36 -7.09 9.39 -22.01
CA MET A 36 -7.27 7.98 -21.61
C MET A 36 -8.64 7.79 -20.94
N THR A 37 -9.33 6.73 -21.30
CA THR A 37 -10.60 6.34 -20.68
C THR A 37 -10.39 5.57 -19.38
N LYS A 38 -11.45 5.41 -18.57
CA LYS A 38 -11.41 4.51 -17.41
C LYS A 38 -11.03 3.09 -17.83
N GLU A 39 -11.55 2.62 -18.96
CA GLU A 39 -11.27 1.29 -19.51
C GLU A 39 -9.78 1.14 -19.85
N ASP A 40 -9.14 2.17 -20.40
CA ASP A 40 -7.69 2.16 -20.66
C ASP A 40 -6.89 2.06 -19.34
N ILE A 41 -7.31 2.78 -18.30
CA ILE A 41 -6.68 2.72 -16.97
C ILE A 41 -6.87 1.33 -16.34
N LEU A 42 -8.04 0.72 -16.51
CA LEU A 42 -8.34 -0.62 -16.01
C LEU A 42 -7.47 -1.67 -16.71
N LEU A 43 -7.41 -1.64 -18.05
CA LEU A 43 -6.57 -2.54 -18.84
C LEU A 43 -5.10 -2.40 -18.44
N PHE A 44 -4.60 -1.17 -18.36
CA PHE A 44 -3.24 -0.89 -17.94
C PHE A 44 -2.94 -1.39 -16.51
N SER A 45 -3.88 -1.20 -15.58
CA SER A 45 -3.74 -1.69 -14.19
C SER A 45 -3.72 -3.21 -14.10
N ASN A 46 -4.45 -3.90 -14.99
CA ASN A 46 -4.47 -5.36 -15.09
C ASN A 46 -3.18 -5.91 -15.74
N GLU A 47 -2.64 -5.22 -16.76
CA GLU A 47 -1.36 -5.55 -17.38
C GLU A 47 -0.23 -5.48 -16.35
N LEU A 48 -0.16 -4.42 -15.55
CA LEU A 48 0.84 -4.29 -14.49
C LEU A 48 0.72 -5.37 -13.40
N GLY A 49 -0.48 -5.91 -13.16
CA GLY A 49 -0.69 -7.02 -12.24
C GLY A 49 -0.01 -8.32 -12.67
N ARG A 50 0.38 -8.45 -13.95
CA ARG A 50 1.11 -9.61 -14.49
C ARG A 50 2.63 -9.46 -14.38
N ASP A 51 3.13 -8.23 -14.41
CA ASP A 51 4.57 -7.91 -14.46
C ASP A 51 5.22 -7.71 -13.06
N TYR A 52 4.40 -7.61 -12.01
CA TYR A 52 4.84 -7.28 -10.65
C TYR A 52 4.25 -8.27 -9.64
N ASP A 53 4.85 -8.34 -8.45
CA ASP A 53 4.35 -9.12 -7.31
C ASP A 53 2.88 -8.76 -7.02
N GLN A 54 1.97 -9.72 -7.26
CA GLN A 54 0.52 -9.49 -7.41
C GLN A 54 -0.11 -8.77 -6.21
N GLN A 55 0.39 -9.01 -4.99
CA GLN A 55 -0.18 -8.43 -3.77
C GLN A 55 0.16 -6.95 -3.58
N ASP A 56 1.27 -6.47 -4.16
CA ASP A 56 1.69 -5.07 -4.08
C ASP A 56 1.14 -4.22 -5.21
N VAL A 57 0.74 -4.85 -6.31
CA VAL A 57 0.07 -4.16 -7.41
C VAL A 57 -1.39 -3.92 -7.08
N SER A 58 -2.06 -4.88 -6.42
CA SER A 58 -3.51 -4.89 -6.23
C SER A 58 -4.06 -3.59 -5.61
N LEU A 59 -3.54 -3.10 -4.47
CA LEU A 59 -4.05 -1.85 -3.87
C LEU A 59 -3.63 -0.59 -4.64
N CYS A 60 -2.53 -0.61 -5.40
CA CYS A 60 -2.19 0.51 -6.29
C CYS A 60 -3.16 0.54 -7.50
N SER A 61 -3.50 -0.63 -8.06
CA SER A 61 -4.53 -0.78 -9.09
C SER A 61 -5.90 -0.34 -8.57
N ILE A 62 -6.30 -0.74 -7.36
CA ILE A 62 -7.54 -0.26 -6.72
C ILE A 62 -7.50 1.27 -6.54
N THR A 63 -6.36 1.83 -6.14
CA THR A 63 -6.21 3.28 -6.02
C THR A 63 -6.36 3.98 -7.38
N ALA A 64 -5.79 3.41 -8.44
CA ALA A 64 -5.88 3.96 -9.78
C ALA A 64 -7.30 3.89 -10.35
N ILE A 65 -7.94 2.71 -10.29
CA ILE A 65 -9.31 2.48 -10.75
C ILE A 65 -10.29 3.35 -9.96
N GLY A 66 -10.15 3.39 -8.62
CA GLY A 66 -10.98 4.22 -7.77
C GLY A 66 -10.84 5.72 -8.08
N GLN A 67 -9.65 6.17 -8.48
CA GLN A 67 -9.45 7.54 -8.93
C GLN A 67 -10.06 7.80 -10.31
N ALA A 68 -9.99 6.83 -11.21
CA ALA A 68 -10.60 6.95 -12.53
C ALA A 68 -12.12 7.04 -12.45
N LEU A 69 -12.75 6.19 -11.63
CA LEU A 69 -14.19 6.25 -11.34
C LEU A 69 -14.60 7.62 -10.78
N ARG A 70 -13.87 8.12 -9.76
CA ARG A 70 -14.14 9.45 -9.19
C ARG A 70 -13.99 10.60 -10.18
N HIS A 71 -13.08 10.45 -11.15
CA HIS A 71 -12.91 11.45 -12.21
C HIS A 71 -14.12 11.42 -13.15
N GLU A 72 -14.55 10.25 -13.61
CA GLU A 72 -15.76 10.11 -14.44
C GLU A 72 -17.02 10.61 -13.72
N ASP A 73 -17.17 10.32 -12.42
CA ASP A 73 -18.32 10.81 -11.63
C ASP A 73 -18.36 12.34 -11.58
N LYS A 74 -17.20 12.99 -11.55
CA LYS A 74 -17.08 14.45 -11.40
C LYS A 74 -17.13 15.21 -12.73
N TYR A 75 -16.56 14.64 -13.79
CA TYR A 75 -16.36 15.32 -15.07
C TYR A 75 -17.12 14.67 -16.23
N GLY A 76 -17.86 13.59 -15.98
CA GLY A 76 -18.51 12.77 -16.99
C GLY A 76 -17.55 11.78 -17.65
N LYS A 77 -18.09 10.90 -18.49
CA LYS A 77 -17.30 9.93 -19.24
C LYS A 77 -16.28 10.64 -20.14
N VAL A 78 -15.01 10.28 -19.99
CA VAL A 78 -13.96 10.76 -20.88
C VAL A 78 -14.16 10.12 -22.25
N LYS A 79 -14.30 10.94 -23.28
CA LYS A 79 -14.32 10.43 -24.67
C LYS A 79 -12.89 10.02 -25.05
N PRO A 80 -12.71 8.90 -25.77
CA PRO A 80 -11.38 8.50 -26.23
C PRO A 80 -10.72 9.64 -27.00
N GLY A 81 -9.58 10.12 -26.50
CA GLY A 81 -8.78 11.10 -27.22
C GLY A 81 -8.21 10.47 -28.49
N LYS A 82 -8.05 11.25 -29.57
CA LYS A 82 -7.20 10.86 -30.69
C LYS A 82 -5.73 10.99 -30.30
N LEU A 83 -5.29 10.19 -29.33
CA LEU A 83 -3.90 10.12 -28.92
C LEU A 83 -3.12 9.39 -30.01
N SER A 84 -2.02 10.01 -30.47
CA SER A 84 -1.07 9.28 -31.31
C SER A 84 -0.45 8.12 -30.50
N PRO A 85 0.04 7.06 -31.16
CA PRO A 85 0.71 5.95 -30.47
C PRO A 85 1.83 6.40 -29.53
N GLN A 86 2.62 7.40 -29.95
CA GLN A 86 3.71 7.96 -29.14
C GLN A 86 3.21 8.72 -27.91
N GLU A 87 2.11 9.44 -27.99
CA GLU A 87 1.52 10.14 -26.84
C GLU A 87 0.94 9.15 -25.83
N ASN A 88 0.22 8.14 -26.33
CA ASN A 88 -0.32 7.07 -25.50
C ASN A 88 0.80 6.35 -24.74
N GLU A 89 1.91 6.02 -25.42
CA GLU A 89 3.05 5.37 -24.79
C GLU A 89 3.75 6.28 -23.74
N LYS A 90 3.87 7.58 -24.01
CA LYS A 90 4.40 8.54 -23.02
C LYS A 90 3.52 8.61 -21.77
N ILE A 91 2.20 8.61 -21.93
CA ILE A 91 1.25 8.63 -20.80
C ILE A 91 1.34 7.31 -20.02
N LYS A 92 1.30 6.16 -20.70
CA LYS A 92 1.47 4.83 -20.08
C LYS A 92 2.79 4.72 -19.30
N ASN A 93 3.89 5.24 -19.85
CA ASN A 93 5.20 5.23 -19.17
C ASN A 93 5.22 6.10 -17.90
N LYS A 94 4.56 7.26 -17.91
CA LYS A 94 4.40 8.09 -16.69
C LYS A 94 3.56 7.36 -15.65
N LEU A 95 2.44 6.76 -16.08
CA LEU A 95 1.57 5.99 -15.19
C LEU A 95 2.31 4.80 -14.59
N LYS A 96 3.11 4.06 -15.40
CA LYS A 96 3.97 2.94 -14.94
C LYS A 96 4.94 3.37 -13.85
N LYS A 97 5.60 4.52 -14.02
CA LYS A 97 6.51 5.08 -12.99
C LYS A 97 5.77 5.36 -11.68
N SER A 98 4.60 5.99 -11.75
CA SER A 98 3.79 6.28 -10.56
C SER A 98 3.27 5.03 -9.86
N PHE A 99 2.91 3.98 -10.61
CA PHE A 99 2.63 2.66 -10.07
C PHE A 99 3.83 2.06 -9.34
N GLY A 100 5.02 2.15 -9.94
CA GLY A 100 6.27 1.69 -9.32
C GLY A 100 6.55 2.38 -7.99
N ILE A 101 6.37 3.71 -7.92
CA ILE A 101 6.55 4.48 -6.68
C ILE A 101 5.53 4.05 -5.63
N CYS A 102 4.25 3.92 -6.01
CA CYS A 102 3.19 3.45 -5.10
C CYS A 102 3.49 2.06 -4.53
N SER A 103 3.91 1.12 -5.39
CA SER A 103 4.23 -0.26 -5.02
C SER A 103 5.46 -0.32 -4.10
N LEU A 104 6.53 0.41 -4.44
CA LEU A 104 7.76 0.45 -3.64
C LEU A 104 7.50 1.02 -2.24
N ALA A 105 6.77 2.12 -2.14
CA ALA A 105 6.47 2.73 -0.84
C ALA A 105 5.64 1.81 0.07
N ARG A 106 4.75 0.99 -0.51
CA ARG A 106 4.01 -0.05 0.24
C ARG A 106 4.94 -1.18 0.71
N LYS A 107 5.85 -1.64 -0.15
CA LYS A 107 6.87 -2.63 0.23
C LYS A 107 7.75 -2.13 1.38
N GLU A 108 8.18 -0.87 1.33
CA GLU A 108 8.93 -0.23 2.41
C GLU A 108 8.12 -0.18 3.71
N LEU A 109 6.84 0.21 3.64
CA LEU A 109 5.95 0.21 4.80
C LEU A 109 5.83 -1.18 5.42
N ARG A 110 5.57 -2.23 4.64
CA ARG A 110 5.52 -3.62 5.14
C ARG A 110 6.80 -4.02 5.85
N LYS A 111 7.96 -3.76 5.24
CA LYS A 111 9.26 -4.03 5.86
C LYS A 111 9.43 -3.27 7.18
N CYS A 112 8.99 -2.02 7.25
CA CYS A 112 9.05 -1.22 8.46
C CYS A 112 8.19 -1.83 9.59
N ILE A 113 6.97 -2.29 9.27
CA ILE A 113 6.09 -2.99 10.20
C ILE A 113 6.71 -4.30 10.69
N ILE A 114 7.24 -5.14 9.79
CA ILE A 114 7.93 -6.39 10.14
C ILE A 114 9.12 -6.10 11.06
N ASN A 115 9.93 -5.08 10.74
CA ASN A 115 11.08 -4.71 11.57
C ASN A 115 10.65 -4.23 12.95
N ALA A 116 9.56 -3.48 13.06
CA ALA A 116 9.01 -3.05 14.35
C ALA A 116 8.56 -4.25 15.20
N LEU A 117 7.84 -5.20 14.60
CA LEU A 117 7.41 -6.46 15.25
C LEU A 117 8.61 -7.30 15.70
N ASN A 118 9.58 -7.53 14.81
CA ASN A 118 10.80 -8.29 15.10
C ASN A 118 11.63 -7.67 16.21
N SER A 119 11.48 -6.36 16.42
CA SER A 119 12.23 -5.65 17.43
C SER A 119 11.46 -5.50 18.75
N GLY A 120 10.30 -6.16 18.88
CA GLY A 120 9.59 -6.35 20.13
C GLY A 120 8.36 -5.47 20.34
N LEU A 121 7.92 -4.69 19.35
CA LEU A 121 6.63 -4.01 19.45
C LEU A 121 5.50 -5.03 19.35
N SER A 122 4.51 -4.87 20.22
CA SER A 122 3.26 -5.61 20.15
C SER A 122 2.42 -5.18 18.94
N LYS A 123 1.47 -6.03 18.58
CA LYS A 123 0.45 -5.71 17.59
C LYS A 123 -0.32 -4.45 18.00
N GLU A 124 -0.71 -4.38 19.27
CA GLU A 124 -1.53 -3.32 19.82
C GLU A 124 -0.80 -1.97 19.71
N GLU A 125 0.51 -1.94 19.97
CA GLU A 125 1.33 -0.74 19.78
C GLU A 125 1.40 -0.30 18.32
N ILE A 126 1.60 -1.24 17.39
CA ILE A 126 1.65 -0.90 15.95
C ILE A 126 0.29 -0.41 15.43
N LEU A 127 -0.80 -1.02 15.90
CA LEU A 127 -2.15 -0.59 15.54
C LEU A 127 -2.48 0.79 16.11
N ALA A 128 -2.11 1.06 17.37
CA ALA A 128 -2.26 2.39 17.98
C ALA A 128 -1.45 3.45 17.23
N LEU A 129 -0.19 3.15 16.87
CA LEU A 129 0.64 4.03 16.05
C LEU A 129 0.01 4.29 14.67
N THR A 130 -0.56 3.25 14.05
CA THR A 130 -1.25 3.38 12.77
C THR A 130 -2.47 4.28 12.87
N ASP A 131 -3.26 4.14 13.94
CA ASP A 131 -4.45 4.97 14.18
C ASP A 131 -4.07 6.44 14.43
N ASP A 132 -3.08 6.70 15.27
CA ASP A 132 -2.53 8.05 15.52
C ASP A 132 -2.09 8.72 14.20
N ILE A 133 -1.38 7.97 13.35
CA ILE A 133 -0.90 8.47 12.05
C ILE A 133 -2.08 8.76 11.10
N VAL A 134 -3.11 7.90 11.06
CA VAL A 134 -4.31 8.11 10.24
C VAL A 134 -5.08 9.35 10.72
N GLY A 135 -5.20 9.53 12.04
CA GLY A 135 -5.82 10.69 12.67
C GLY A 135 -5.13 12.00 12.30
N GLY A 136 -3.79 12.00 12.24
CA GLY A 136 -2.98 13.19 11.93
C GLY A 136 -2.86 13.55 10.44
N LEU A 137 -2.95 12.58 9.53
CA LEU A 137 -2.70 12.78 8.09
C LEU A 137 -3.99 12.86 7.23
N GLY A 138 -5.16 12.64 7.84
CA GLY A 138 -6.46 12.75 7.17
C GLY A 138 -6.90 11.49 6.39
N LYS A 139 -8.19 11.15 6.52
CA LYS A 139 -8.79 9.88 6.04
C LYS A 139 -8.55 9.56 4.55
N ASN A 140 -8.41 10.58 3.70
CA ASN A 140 -8.28 10.41 2.26
C ASN A 140 -6.88 9.94 1.82
N GLU A 141 -5.85 10.18 2.61
CA GLU A 141 -4.46 9.96 2.21
C GLU A 141 -3.90 8.65 2.76
N VAL A 142 -4.37 8.20 3.92
CA VAL A 142 -3.70 7.16 4.70
C VAL A 142 -4.47 5.84 4.80
N SER A 143 -5.76 5.82 4.47
CA SER A 143 -6.62 4.64 4.61
C SER A 143 -6.05 3.34 4.01
N ALA A 144 -5.50 3.36 2.80
CA ALA A 144 -4.91 2.14 2.22
C ALA A 144 -3.50 1.82 2.75
N CYS A 145 -2.76 2.82 3.27
CA CYS A 145 -1.51 2.55 3.97
C CYS A 145 -1.77 1.90 5.32
N ALA A 146 -2.85 2.30 6.01
CA ALA A 146 -3.33 1.64 7.21
C ALA A 146 -3.79 0.20 6.93
N ILE A 147 -4.50 -0.04 5.83
CA ILE A 147 -4.85 -1.41 5.39
C ILE A 147 -3.59 -2.26 5.21
N VAL A 148 -2.53 -1.71 4.58
CA VAL A 148 -1.24 -2.42 4.43
C VAL A 148 -0.62 -2.75 5.78
N ALA A 149 -0.61 -1.81 6.72
CA ALA A 149 -0.04 -2.04 8.04
C ALA A 149 -0.83 -3.10 8.83
N VAL A 150 -2.16 -3.03 8.80
CA VAL A 150 -3.04 -4.00 9.47
C VAL A 150 -2.89 -5.40 8.85
N ASP A 151 -2.93 -5.51 7.51
CA ASP A 151 -2.72 -6.76 6.77
C ASP A 151 -1.38 -7.40 7.14
N GLU A 152 -0.30 -6.61 7.20
CA GLU A 152 1.03 -7.12 7.54
C GLU A 152 1.12 -7.61 8.98
N VAL A 153 0.53 -6.89 9.94
CA VAL A 153 0.47 -7.34 11.34
C VAL A 153 -0.28 -8.66 11.46
N LEU A 154 -1.40 -8.84 10.75
CA LEU A 154 -2.17 -10.08 10.78
C LEU A 154 -1.38 -11.26 10.17
N ARG A 155 -0.73 -11.06 9.02
CA ARG A 155 0.13 -12.07 8.39
C ARG A 155 1.31 -12.49 9.24
N TYR A 156 1.93 -11.52 9.92
CA TYR A 156 3.01 -11.81 10.87
C TYR A 156 2.53 -12.69 12.03
N GLN A 157 1.32 -12.45 12.55
CA GLN A 157 0.74 -13.30 13.60
C GLN A 157 0.47 -14.72 13.12
N GLU A 158 -0.03 -14.89 11.90
CA GLU A 158 -0.25 -16.21 11.29
C GLU A 158 1.07 -16.97 11.12
N THR A 159 2.13 -16.30 10.67
CA THR A 159 3.45 -16.92 10.48
C THR A 159 4.18 -17.22 11.79
N VAL A 160 4.03 -16.38 12.83
CA VAL A 160 4.58 -16.68 14.16
C VAL A 160 3.84 -17.83 14.83
N ARG A 161 2.51 -17.90 14.70
CA ARG A 161 1.69 -19.02 15.21
C ARG A 161 1.96 -20.34 14.47
N ALA A 162 2.37 -20.28 13.21
CA ALA A 162 2.70 -21.45 12.40
C ALA A 162 4.11 -22.01 12.67
N LYS A 163 4.96 -21.34 13.45
CA LYS A 163 6.22 -21.94 13.92
C LYS A 163 5.86 -23.11 14.84
N PRO A 164 6.49 -24.29 14.70
CA PRO A 164 6.20 -25.43 15.55
C PRO A 164 6.36 -24.97 17.00
N LEU A 165 5.28 -25.06 17.77
CA LEU A 165 5.33 -24.92 19.21
C LEU A 165 6.42 -25.87 19.69
N ASP A 166 7.41 -25.34 20.41
CA ASP A 166 8.36 -26.20 21.11
C ASP A 166 7.57 -26.85 22.25
N ILE A 167 6.90 -27.96 21.95
CA ILE A 167 5.95 -28.68 22.83
C ILE A 167 6.60 -28.96 24.19
N VAL A 168 7.93 -29.10 24.23
CA VAL A 168 8.71 -29.30 25.45
C VAL A 168 8.70 -28.04 26.34
N LYS A 169 8.73 -26.85 25.76
CA LYS A 169 8.76 -25.57 26.48
C LYS A 169 7.38 -25.20 27.02
N GLU A 170 6.31 -25.46 26.26
CA GLU A 170 4.94 -25.28 26.76
C GLU A 170 4.60 -26.25 27.88
N ARG A 171 5.00 -27.53 27.78
CA ARG A 171 4.77 -28.51 28.85
C ARG A 171 5.53 -28.22 30.14
N LYS A 172 6.70 -27.57 30.07
CA LYS A 172 7.43 -27.12 31.27
C LYS A 172 6.71 -25.96 31.97
N LEU A 173 6.17 -25.02 31.20
CA LEU A 173 5.34 -23.92 31.72
C LEU A 173 4.04 -24.44 32.37
N GLU A 174 3.37 -25.42 31.77
CA GLU A 174 2.14 -26.03 32.34
C GLU A 174 2.41 -26.85 33.61
N ARG A 175 3.61 -27.41 33.75
CA ARG A 175 4.02 -28.17 34.95
C ARG A 175 4.54 -27.29 36.08
N GLY A 176 4.71 -25.99 35.86
CA GLY A 176 5.35 -25.09 36.82
C GLY A 176 6.85 -25.36 37.01
N ASP A 177 7.47 -26.04 36.04
CA ASP A 177 8.91 -26.32 36.04
C ASP A 177 9.67 -25.06 35.54
N ILE A 178 9.68 -24.00 36.34
CA ILE A 178 10.57 -22.84 36.18
C ILE A 178 11.49 -22.76 37.41
#